data_AF-A0A7V4PS64-F1
#
_entry.id   AF-A0A7V4PS64-F1
#
_cell.length_a   1.000
_cell.length_b   1.000
_cell.length_c   1.000
_cell.angle_alpha   90.00
_cell.angle_beta   90.00
_cell.angle_gamma   90.00
#
_symmetry.space_group_name_H-M   'P 1'
#
loop_
_entity.id
_entity.type
_entity.pdbx_description
1 polymer ?
#
loop_
_entity_poly.entity_id
_entity_poly.type
_entity_poly.pdbx_seq_one_letter_code
_entity_poly.pdbx_strand_id
1 'polypeptide(L)'
;MGIKYLARKNASVVALLGAGWQAGAQLMAAVCARQVGEARVYSPTVLRRDNFARQMAEKLKVSIKPVASAREAVEGADIVLSATNSLTPVLNGAWLAPGAHMSVIATPEPDPATYQRAGLIVLTTRSHLEIGDRRDDVPPSLEGKIALKKDHGQVKERLPRLDEIPGLPEIIAGLRPGRKSDQEITLHINNTFALQFPAVGMSVVEAARRLGLGQEIPTDWLLQDVHT
;
A
#
# COMPACT_ATOMS: atom_id res chain seq x y z
N MET A 1 -3.49 -2.93 -7.30
CA MET A 1 -4.34 -1.92 -7.98
C MET A 1 -3.83 -0.50 -7.80
N GLY A 2 -3.53 -0.03 -6.58
CA GLY A 2 -2.98 1.32 -6.33
C GLY A 2 -1.85 1.71 -7.29
N ILE A 3 -0.80 0.88 -7.38
CA ILE A 3 0.32 1.10 -8.32
C ILE A 3 -0.17 1.27 -9.77
N LYS A 4 -1.05 0.38 -10.25
CA LYS A 4 -1.50 0.36 -11.65
C LYS A 4 -2.16 1.69 -12.06
N TYR A 5 -2.98 2.26 -11.17
CA TYR A 5 -3.80 3.45 -11.47
C TYR A 5 -3.18 4.76 -10.97
N LEU A 6 -2.32 4.71 -9.95
CA LEU A 6 -1.83 5.91 -9.26
C LEU A 6 -0.34 6.16 -9.47
N ALA A 7 0.49 5.15 -9.82
CA ALA A 7 1.88 5.39 -10.17
C ALA A 7 2.03 5.90 -11.61
N ARG A 8 3.08 6.68 -11.87
CA ARG A 8 3.48 7.04 -13.24
C ARG A 8 3.59 5.80 -14.13
N LYS A 9 3.31 5.95 -15.43
CA LYS A 9 3.37 4.83 -16.38
C LYS A 9 4.78 4.31 -16.58
N ASN A 10 5.77 5.20 -16.53
CA ASN A 10 7.19 4.88 -16.67
C ASN A 10 7.90 4.60 -15.33
N ALA A 11 7.17 4.40 -14.23
CA ALA A 11 7.77 4.07 -12.95
C ALA A 11 8.53 2.73 -13.05
N SER A 12 9.80 2.72 -12.63
CA SER A 12 10.75 1.62 -12.84
C SER A 12 11.61 1.29 -11.61
N VAL A 13 11.78 2.23 -10.67
CA VAL A 13 12.54 2.05 -9.44
C VAL A 13 11.59 1.89 -8.25
N VAL A 14 11.72 0.77 -7.53
CA VAL A 14 10.89 0.45 -6.37
C VAL A 14 11.71 0.51 -5.09
N ALA A 15 11.25 1.27 -4.10
CA ALA A 15 11.71 1.20 -2.71
C ALA A 15 10.77 0.30 -1.91
N LEU A 16 11.33 -0.61 -1.12
CA LEU A 16 10.59 -1.50 -0.23
C LEU A 16 11.12 -1.35 1.20
N LEU A 17 10.26 -0.82 2.08
CA LEU A 17 10.51 -0.71 3.51
C LEU A 17 9.84 -1.91 4.19
N GLY A 18 10.66 -2.88 4.60
CA GLY A 18 10.23 -4.16 5.13
C GLY A 18 10.72 -5.36 4.29
N ALA A 19 10.99 -6.48 4.95
CA ALA A 19 11.45 -7.72 4.34
C ALA A 19 10.59 -8.93 4.80
N GLY A 20 9.28 -8.69 4.90
CA GLY A 20 8.29 -9.71 5.29
C GLY A 20 7.53 -10.31 4.12
N TRP A 21 6.62 -11.24 4.42
CA TRP A 21 5.81 -11.89 3.39
C TRP A 21 4.90 -10.90 2.64
N GLN A 22 4.34 -9.91 3.34
CA GLN A 22 3.56 -8.83 2.73
C GLN A 22 4.43 -7.96 1.81
N ALA A 23 5.65 -7.66 2.22
CA ALA A 23 6.61 -6.90 1.42
C ALA A 23 6.92 -7.65 0.09
N GLY A 24 7.09 -8.97 0.18
CA GLY A 24 7.24 -9.84 -0.99
C GLY A 24 6.02 -9.79 -1.91
N ALA A 25 4.81 -9.86 -1.37
CA ALA A 25 3.57 -9.75 -2.14
C ALA A 25 3.40 -8.39 -2.82
N GLN A 26 3.71 -7.29 -2.13
CA GLN A 26 3.67 -5.96 -2.71
C GLN A 26 4.69 -5.80 -3.84
N LEU A 27 5.90 -6.34 -3.68
CA LEU A 27 6.92 -6.32 -4.74
C LEU A 27 6.48 -7.12 -5.98
N MET A 28 5.88 -8.30 -5.79
CA MET A 28 5.29 -9.07 -6.89
C MET A 28 4.20 -8.26 -7.62
N ALA A 29 3.36 -7.55 -6.88
CA ALA A 29 2.34 -6.69 -7.45
C ALA A 29 2.94 -5.49 -8.22
N ALA A 30 4.06 -4.93 -7.75
CA ALA A 30 4.76 -3.85 -8.43
C ALA A 30 5.35 -4.30 -9.77
N VAL A 31 6.03 -5.45 -9.80
CA VAL A 31 6.58 -6.05 -11.02
C VAL A 31 5.48 -6.43 -12.02
N CYS A 32 4.31 -6.87 -11.53
CA CYS A 32 3.15 -7.13 -12.39
C CYS A 32 2.54 -5.83 -12.95
N ALA A 33 2.55 -4.74 -12.18
CA ALA A 33 1.93 -3.49 -12.58
C ALA A 33 2.83 -2.61 -13.45
N ARG A 34 4.15 -2.74 -13.37
CA ARG A 34 5.14 -1.87 -14.04
C ARG A 34 6.39 -2.65 -14.46
N GLN A 35 7.08 -2.13 -15.47
CA GLN A 35 8.39 -2.63 -15.88
C GLN A 35 9.44 -2.17 -14.86
N VAL A 36 9.60 -2.93 -13.78
CA VAL A 36 10.57 -2.63 -12.72
C VAL A 36 11.97 -3.02 -13.19
N GLY A 37 12.88 -2.05 -13.22
CA GLY A 37 14.30 -2.28 -13.52
C GLY A 37 15.12 -2.59 -12.27
N GLU A 38 14.77 -1.97 -11.15
CA GLU A 38 15.47 -2.14 -9.87
C GLU A 38 14.49 -2.02 -8.70
N ALA A 39 14.71 -2.85 -7.67
CA ALA A 39 14.12 -2.67 -6.36
C ALA A 39 15.21 -2.52 -5.29
N ARG A 40 14.98 -1.63 -4.32
CA ARG A 40 15.83 -1.44 -3.14
C ARG A 40 15.06 -1.84 -1.90
N VAL A 41 15.63 -2.69 -1.07
CA VAL A 41 14.96 -3.20 0.13
C VAL A 41 15.73 -2.80 1.39
N TYR A 42 15.00 -2.21 2.34
CA TYR A 42 15.50 -1.91 3.68
C TYR A 42 14.72 -2.70 4.73
N SER A 43 15.44 -3.25 5.69
CA SER A 43 14.91 -3.81 6.93
C SER A 43 16.01 -3.72 8.00
N PRO A 44 15.69 -3.42 9.27
CA PRO A 44 16.68 -3.31 10.33
C PRO A 44 17.42 -4.63 10.59
N THR A 45 16.78 -5.77 10.30
CA THR A 45 17.42 -7.08 10.39
C THR A 45 18.17 -7.40 9.08
N VAL A 46 19.49 -7.23 9.08
CA VAL A 46 20.40 -7.45 7.94
C VAL A 46 20.20 -8.83 7.30
N LEU A 47 20.25 -9.90 8.09
CA LEU A 47 20.12 -11.27 7.58
C LEU A 47 18.77 -11.48 6.86
N ARG A 48 17.68 -10.92 7.40
CA ARG A 48 16.33 -11.01 6.81
C ARG A 48 16.26 -10.23 5.50
N ARG A 49 16.82 -9.02 5.47
CA ARG A 49 16.89 -8.15 4.29
C ARG A 49 17.64 -8.83 3.15
N ASP A 50 18.81 -9.40 3.44
CA ASP A 50 19.69 -9.98 2.42
C ASP A 50 19.13 -11.30 1.87
N ASN A 51 18.53 -12.13 2.74
CA ASN A 51 17.83 -13.34 2.31
C ASN A 51 16.60 -13.01 1.45
N PHE A 52 15.81 -12.00 1.86
CA PHE A 52 14.66 -11.53 1.10
C PHE A 52 15.09 -11.04 -0.30
N ALA A 53 16.12 -10.20 -0.38
CA ALA A 53 16.64 -9.69 -1.64
C ALA A 53 17.04 -10.82 -2.59
N ARG A 54 17.78 -11.82 -2.09
CA ARG A 54 18.22 -12.98 -2.87
C ARG A 54 17.03 -13.79 -3.41
N GLN A 55 16.11 -14.18 -2.52
CA GLN A 55 14.95 -15.00 -2.88
C GLN A 55 14.04 -14.30 -3.89
N MET A 56 13.77 -13.01 -3.68
CA MET A 56 12.88 -12.25 -4.56
C MET A 56 13.56 -11.92 -5.90
N ALA A 57 14.88 -11.71 -5.92
CA ALA A 57 15.62 -11.49 -7.16
C ALA A 57 15.60 -12.74 -8.04
N GLU A 58 15.81 -13.91 -7.43
CA GLU A 58 15.72 -15.19 -8.11
C GLU A 58 14.30 -15.46 -8.65
N LYS A 59 13.28 -15.19 -7.83
CA LYS A 59 11.87 -15.42 -8.17
C LYS A 59 11.36 -14.50 -9.27
N LEU A 60 11.71 -13.21 -9.21
CA LEU A 60 11.15 -12.19 -10.10
C LEU A 60 12.03 -11.87 -11.30
N LYS A 61 13.29 -12.33 -11.31
CA LYS A 61 14.29 -11.99 -12.33
C LYS A 61 14.48 -10.47 -12.47
N VAL A 62 14.45 -9.76 -11.34
CA VAL A 62 14.65 -8.31 -11.22
C VAL A 62 15.84 -8.05 -10.28
N SER A 63 16.58 -6.96 -10.53
CA SER A 63 17.66 -6.55 -9.62
C SER A 63 17.06 -6.08 -8.28
N ILE A 64 17.41 -6.76 -7.19
CA ILE A 64 16.98 -6.36 -5.84
C ILE A 64 18.22 -6.11 -4.98
N LYS A 65 18.38 -4.85 -4.58
CA LYS A 65 19.52 -4.37 -3.80
C LYS A 65 19.14 -4.23 -2.33
N PRO A 66 19.73 -5.01 -1.40
CA PRO A 66 19.62 -4.70 0.02
C PRO A 66 20.40 -3.42 0.32
N VAL A 67 19.77 -2.46 1.01
CA VAL A 67 20.38 -1.15 1.32
C VAL A 67 20.49 -0.92 2.83
N ALA A 68 21.36 0.00 3.24
CA ALA A 68 21.73 0.20 4.64
C ALA A 68 20.73 1.07 5.42
N SER A 69 19.90 1.87 4.72
CA SER A 69 18.92 2.74 5.37
C SER A 69 17.62 2.88 4.58
N ALA A 70 16.54 3.27 5.27
CA ALA A 70 15.26 3.58 4.64
C ALA A 70 15.39 4.76 3.64
N ARG A 71 16.22 5.76 3.98
CA ARG A 71 16.50 6.91 3.12
C ARG A 71 17.13 6.49 1.80
N GLU A 72 18.15 5.63 1.85
CA GLU A 72 18.81 5.08 0.66
C GLU A 72 17.84 4.29 -0.24
N ALA A 73 16.87 3.58 0.36
CA ALA A 73 15.83 2.91 -0.40
C ALA A 73 14.93 3.91 -1.13
N VAL A 74 14.46 4.95 -0.43
CA VAL A 74 13.41 5.87 -0.88
C VAL A 74 13.91 6.95 -1.84
N GLU A 75 15.11 7.49 -1.63
CA GLU A 75 15.62 8.60 -2.46
C GLU A 75 15.74 8.20 -3.94
N GLY A 76 15.02 8.94 -4.80
CA GLY A 76 14.96 8.69 -6.23
C GLY A 76 14.10 7.50 -6.66
N ALA A 77 13.34 6.88 -5.75
CA ALA A 77 12.40 5.82 -6.12
C ALA A 77 11.12 6.37 -6.75
N ASP A 78 10.60 5.67 -7.76
CA ASP A 78 9.33 6.00 -8.41
C ASP A 78 8.14 5.47 -7.62
N ILE A 79 8.32 4.31 -6.99
CA ILE A 79 7.32 3.62 -6.18
C ILE A 79 7.92 3.32 -4.82
N VAL A 80 7.22 3.66 -3.74
CA VAL A 80 7.60 3.35 -2.36
C VAL A 80 6.55 2.47 -1.73
N LEU A 81 6.97 1.32 -1.23
CA LEU A 81 6.13 0.31 -0.62
C LEU A 81 6.54 0.16 0.84
N SER A 82 5.58 0.28 1.76
CA SER A 82 5.80 -0.05 3.17
C SER A 82 4.93 -1.23 3.58
N ALA A 83 5.59 -2.21 4.20
CA ALA A 83 4.96 -3.38 4.78
C ALA A 83 5.75 -3.77 6.03
N THR A 84 5.64 -2.93 7.06
CA THR A 84 6.38 -3.03 8.32
C THR A 84 5.46 -3.32 9.49
N ASN A 85 6.03 -3.84 10.58
CA ASN A 85 5.39 -3.94 11.88
C ASN A 85 5.83 -2.78 12.81
N SER A 86 6.33 -1.68 12.24
CA SER A 86 6.82 -0.54 13.02
C SER A 86 5.66 0.17 13.70
N LEU A 87 5.85 0.56 14.96
CA LEU A 87 4.92 1.41 15.69
C LEU A 87 5.22 2.91 15.48
N THR A 88 6.27 3.23 14.74
CA THR A 88 6.70 4.60 14.42
C THR A 88 6.88 4.79 12.92
N PRO A 89 6.81 6.04 12.42
CA PRO A 89 7.07 6.35 11.01
C PRO A 89 8.39 5.82 10.48
N VAL A 90 8.29 5.09 9.37
CA VAL A 90 9.42 4.53 8.61
C VAL A 90 9.63 5.24 7.28
N LEU A 91 8.60 5.92 6.78
CA LEU A 91 8.62 6.71 5.57
C LEU A 91 8.63 8.19 5.93
N ASN A 92 9.73 8.86 5.58
CA ASN A 92 9.86 10.31 5.73
C ASN A 92 9.54 11.02 4.41
N GLY A 93 8.57 11.92 4.47
CA GLY A 93 8.08 12.64 3.31
C GLY A 93 9.16 13.44 2.60
N ALA A 94 10.20 13.92 3.30
CA ALA A 94 11.29 14.70 2.72
C ALA A 94 12.16 13.91 1.72
N TRP A 95 12.17 12.57 1.78
CA TRP A 95 12.96 11.73 0.88
C TRP A 95 12.28 11.47 -0.46
N LEU A 96 10.98 11.79 -0.57
CA LEU A 96 10.18 11.50 -1.76
C LEU A 96 10.60 12.38 -2.94
N ALA A 97 10.88 11.73 -4.07
CA ALA A 97 11.04 12.40 -5.35
C ALA A 97 9.69 12.94 -5.85
N PRO A 98 9.67 14.05 -6.60
CA PRO A 98 8.50 14.43 -7.38
C PRO A 98 7.98 13.26 -8.23
N GLY A 99 6.67 13.11 -8.30
CA GLY A 99 6.03 12.05 -9.07
C GLY A 99 5.95 10.68 -8.39
N ALA A 100 6.54 10.52 -7.19
CA ALA A 100 6.55 9.24 -6.49
C ALA A 100 5.13 8.73 -6.17
N HIS A 101 4.99 7.41 -6.14
CA HIS A 101 3.79 6.73 -5.68
C HIS A 101 4.09 5.90 -4.43
N MET A 102 3.37 6.15 -3.35
CA MET A 102 3.48 5.41 -2.11
C MET A 102 2.28 4.49 -1.95
N SER A 103 2.50 3.25 -1.54
CA SER A 103 1.45 2.34 -1.08
C SER A 103 1.79 1.82 0.31
N VAL A 104 0.97 2.17 1.29
CA VAL A 104 1.17 1.84 2.71
C VAL A 104 0.07 0.92 3.21
N ILE A 105 0.34 0.09 4.22
CA ILE A 105 -0.66 -0.84 4.78
C ILE A 105 -1.33 -0.24 6.02
N ALA A 106 -0.59 0.50 6.84
CA ALA A 106 -1.10 1.02 8.11
C ALA A 106 -0.56 2.40 8.47
N THR A 107 -1.27 3.03 9.40
CA THR A 107 -1.23 4.46 9.70
C THR A 107 0.04 5.01 10.34
N PRO A 108 0.85 4.26 11.14
CA PRO A 108 2.08 4.84 11.65
C PRO A 108 3.20 4.83 10.61
N GLU A 109 3.05 4.22 9.42
CA GLU A 109 4.16 4.05 8.48
C GLU A 109 4.68 5.37 7.87
N PRO A 110 3.83 6.27 7.35
CA PRO A 110 4.25 7.59 6.86
C PRO A 110 4.22 8.69 7.94
N ASP A 111 5.18 9.61 7.87
CA ASP A 111 5.23 10.81 8.71
C ASP A 111 4.23 11.90 8.26
N PRO A 112 3.97 12.95 9.08
CA PRO A 112 3.09 14.06 8.68
C PRO A 112 3.51 14.77 7.39
N ALA A 113 4.82 14.88 7.12
CA ALA A 113 5.33 15.50 5.90
C ALA A 113 4.94 14.71 4.64
N THR A 114 4.85 13.38 4.73
CA THR A 114 4.39 12.52 3.64
C THR A 114 2.94 12.86 3.26
N TYR A 115 2.06 13.04 4.25
CA TYR A 115 0.67 13.43 4.00
C TYR A 115 0.56 14.84 3.39
N GLN A 116 1.37 15.79 3.85
CA GLN A 116 1.39 17.17 3.34
C GLN A 116 1.87 17.24 1.89
N ARG A 117 2.89 16.45 1.53
CA ARG A 117 3.45 16.44 0.17
C ARG A 117 2.61 15.66 -0.84
N ALA A 118 1.70 14.79 -0.39
CA ALA A 118 0.86 14.01 -1.28
C ALA A 118 -0.22 14.90 -1.94
N GLY A 119 -0.09 15.11 -3.25
CA GLY A 119 -1.10 15.85 -4.03
C GLY A 119 -2.39 15.06 -4.25
N LEU A 120 -2.32 13.73 -4.12
CA LEU A 120 -3.48 12.83 -4.17
C LEU A 120 -3.32 11.72 -3.13
N ILE A 121 -4.27 11.64 -2.20
CA ILE A 121 -4.41 10.53 -1.24
C ILE A 121 -5.61 9.68 -1.69
N VAL A 122 -5.48 8.36 -1.66
CA VAL A 122 -6.53 7.40 -2.08
C VAL A 122 -6.61 6.26 -1.07
N LEU A 123 -7.82 5.90 -0.66
CA LEU A 123 -8.06 4.70 0.16
C LEU A 123 -8.35 3.50 -0.72
N THR A 124 -8.01 2.27 -0.29
CA THR A 124 -8.51 1.05 -0.97
C THR A 124 -10.03 1.06 -1.03
N THR A 125 -10.69 1.42 0.08
CA THR A 125 -12.14 1.60 0.14
C THR A 125 -12.53 2.72 1.11
N ARG A 126 -13.67 3.37 0.84
CA ARG A 126 -14.30 4.31 1.77
C ARG A 126 -15.28 3.62 2.73
N SER A 127 -15.64 2.35 2.50
CA SER A 127 -16.72 1.67 3.25
C SER A 127 -16.46 1.54 4.76
N HIS A 128 -15.20 1.49 5.21
CA HIS A 128 -14.88 1.47 6.65
C HIS A 128 -15.26 2.76 7.36
N LEU A 129 -15.35 3.87 6.62
CA LEU A 129 -15.76 5.18 7.12
C LEU A 129 -17.27 5.26 7.35
N GLU A 130 -18.03 4.57 6.49
CA GLU A 130 -19.49 4.56 6.50
C GLU A 130 -20.04 3.64 7.60
N ILE A 131 -19.28 2.61 7.98
CA ILE A 131 -19.69 1.61 8.97
C ILE A 131 -19.28 2.00 10.42
N GLY A 132 -18.50 3.08 10.59
CA GLY A 132 -18.15 3.63 11.91
C GLY A 132 -17.20 2.78 12.77
N ASP A 133 -16.82 1.59 12.29
CA ASP A 133 -16.27 0.51 13.11
C ASP A 133 -14.72 0.35 13.00
N ARG A 134 -14.05 1.10 12.10
CA ARG A 134 -12.58 1.03 11.93
C ARG A 134 -11.93 2.38 11.67
N ARG A 135 -11.96 3.20 12.72
CA ARG A 135 -11.27 4.50 12.80
C ARG A 135 -9.74 4.37 12.91
N ASP A 136 -9.24 3.22 13.34
CA ASP A 136 -7.79 2.99 13.55
C ASP A 136 -6.98 2.81 12.24
N ASP A 137 -7.64 2.43 11.14
CA ASP A 137 -7.03 2.25 9.81
C ASP A 137 -6.76 3.58 9.10
N VAL A 138 -7.26 4.68 9.67
CA VAL A 138 -7.05 6.05 9.19
C VAL A 138 -6.20 6.76 10.25
N PRO A 139 -5.12 7.44 9.86
CA PRO A 139 -4.28 8.15 10.81
C PRO A 139 -5.14 9.11 11.64
N PRO A 140 -4.95 9.23 12.96
CA PRO A 140 -5.65 10.22 13.78
C PRO A 140 -5.54 11.65 13.22
N SER A 141 -4.48 11.92 12.45
CA SER A 141 -4.27 13.15 11.71
C SER A 141 -5.29 13.43 10.60
N LEU A 142 -5.88 12.39 10.00
CA LEU A 142 -6.94 12.47 8.98
C LEU A 142 -8.35 12.39 9.59
N GLU A 143 -8.48 12.06 10.88
CA GLU A 143 -9.74 12.11 11.64
C GLU A 143 -10.10 13.52 12.17
N GLY A 144 -9.34 14.54 11.80
CA GLY A 144 -9.53 15.91 12.29
C GLY A 144 -8.96 16.17 13.70
N LYS A 145 -8.16 15.25 14.26
CA LYS A 145 -7.44 15.44 15.53
C LYS A 145 -5.93 15.57 15.32
N ILE A 146 -5.51 16.54 14.49
CA ILE A 146 -4.22 17.19 14.76
C ILE A 146 -4.51 18.44 15.56
N ALA A 147 -4.31 18.36 16.88
CA ALA A 147 -3.92 19.53 17.64
C ALA A 147 -2.52 19.93 17.14
N LEU A 148 -2.48 20.72 16.06
CA LEU A 148 -1.30 21.51 15.74
C LEU A 148 -1.15 22.44 16.94
N LYS A 149 -0.14 22.22 17.79
CA LYS A 149 0.18 23.14 18.88
C LYS A 149 0.22 24.54 18.29
N LYS A 150 -0.74 25.37 18.72
CA LYS A 150 -0.82 26.78 18.41
C LYS A 150 0.34 27.44 19.12
N ASP A 151 1.37 27.78 18.36
CA ASP A 151 2.17 28.92 18.71
C ASP A 151 2.33 29.76 17.46
N HIS A 152 1.72 30.95 17.53
CA HIS A 152 1.91 32.08 16.63
C HIS A 152 1.29 31.89 15.23
N GLY A 153 0.15 32.58 15.02
CA GLY A 153 -0.71 32.44 13.87
C GLY A 153 0.00 32.60 12.52
N GLN A 154 -0.06 31.53 11.73
CA GLN A 154 -0.02 31.49 10.27
C GLN A 154 -0.52 30.09 9.87
N VAL A 155 -1.36 30.01 8.84
CA VAL A 155 -2.07 28.78 8.44
C VAL A 155 -1.07 27.66 8.13
N LYS A 156 -1.10 26.57 8.91
CA LYS A 156 -0.42 25.32 8.57
C LYS A 156 -1.41 24.46 7.77
N GLU A 157 -0.98 24.03 6.60
CA GLU A 157 -1.72 23.23 5.62
C GLU A 157 -2.67 22.22 6.26
N ARG A 158 -3.95 22.29 5.87
CA ARG A 158 -5.00 21.38 6.30
C ARG A 158 -4.88 20.08 5.53
N LEU A 159 -4.69 18.96 6.25
CA LEU A 159 -4.87 17.64 5.63
C LEU A 159 -6.32 17.46 5.18
N PRO A 160 -6.57 16.75 4.05
CA PRO A 160 -7.93 16.53 3.55
C PRO A 160 -8.76 15.81 4.60
N ARG A 161 -10.04 16.17 4.70
CA ARG A 161 -10.97 15.39 5.52
C ARG A 161 -11.19 14.04 4.87
N LEU A 162 -11.55 13.08 5.70
CA LEU A 162 -11.72 11.70 5.31
C LEU A 162 -12.80 11.49 4.23
N ASP A 163 -13.84 12.33 4.20
CA ASP A 163 -14.89 12.36 3.17
C ASP A 163 -14.42 12.96 1.82
N GLU A 164 -13.34 13.73 1.82
CA GLU A 164 -12.74 14.33 0.62
C GLU A 164 -11.81 13.34 -0.11
N ILE A 165 -11.30 12.33 0.61
CA ILE A 165 -10.37 11.33 0.09
C ILE A 165 -11.13 10.28 -0.74
N PRO A 166 -10.84 10.13 -2.04
CA PRO A 166 -11.49 9.14 -2.89
C PRO A 166 -11.08 7.70 -2.52
N GLY A 167 -11.98 6.77 -2.77
CA GLY A 167 -11.71 5.34 -2.81
C GLY A 167 -11.14 4.92 -4.17
N LEU A 168 -10.32 3.88 -4.16
CA LEU A 168 -9.73 3.34 -5.38
C LEU A 168 -10.79 2.91 -6.43
N PRO A 169 -11.96 2.34 -6.07
CA PRO A 169 -13.03 2.05 -7.04
C PRO A 169 -13.53 3.30 -7.77
N GLU A 170 -13.65 4.45 -7.10
CA GLU A 170 -14.09 5.71 -7.72
C GLU A 170 -13.07 6.21 -8.76
N ILE A 171 -11.77 6.03 -8.47
CA ILE A 171 -10.70 6.34 -9.42
C ILE A 171 -10.74 5.38 -10.63
N ILE A 172 -10.90 4.08 -10.38
CA ILE A 172 -10.94 3.05 -11.43
C ILE A 172 -12.14 3.25 -12.36
N ALA A 173 -13.30 3.60 -11.79
CA ALA A 173 -14.54 3.83 -12.54
C ALA A 173 -14.58 5.21 -13.22
N GLY A 174 -13.59 6.08 -13.02
CA GLY A 174 -13.56 7.43 -13.58
C GLY A 174 -14.55 8.41 -12.91
N LEU A 175 -15.10 8.05 -11.75
CA LEU A 175 -16.02 8.89 -10.96
C LEU A 175 -15.28 10.00 -10.22
N ARG A 176 -13.99 9.79 -9.92
CA ARG A 176 -13.09 10.77 -9.32
C ARG A 176 -11.77 10.81 -10.11
N PRO A 177 -11.14 11.99 -10.24
CA PRO A 177 -9.90 12.11 -11.00
C PRO A 177 -8.76 11.36 -10.29
N GLY A 178 -7.99 10.59 -11.06
CA GLY A 178 -6.73 10.00 -10.61
C GLY A 178 -5.57 11.00 -10.63
N ARG A 179 -4.35 10.47 -10.76
CA ARG A 179 -3.13 11.27 -10.95
C ARG A 179 -3.32 12.30 -12.07
N LYS A 180 -3.01 13.56 -11.79
CA LYS A 180 -3.12 14.72 -12.70
C LYS A 180 -1.82 15.06 -13.42
N SER A 181 -0.67 14.71 -12.85
CA SER A 181 0.63 14.96 -13.48
C SER A 181 1.70 13.95 -13.09
N ASP A 182 2.79 13.93 -13.87
CA ASP A 182 3.97 13.12 -13.59
C ASP A 182 4.80 13.65 -12.40
N GLN A 183 4.56 14.88 -11.94
CA GLN A 183 5.23 15.45 -10.76
C GLN A 183 4.41 15.25 -9.47
N GLU A 184 3.14 14.88 -9.59
CA GLU A 184 2.24 14.70 -8.45
C GLU A 184 2.68 13.50 -7.60
N ILE A 185 2.85 13.73 -6.30
CA ILE A 185 3.10 12.66 -5.34
C ILE A 185 1.74 12.04 -4.97
N THR A 186 1.65 10.71 -5.04
CA THR A 186 0.40 9.98 -4.78
C THR A 186 0.58 9.03 -3.61
N LEU A 187 -0.37 9.02 -2.67
CA LEU A 187 -0.38 8.14 -1.51
C LEU A 187 -1.60 7.23 -1.55
N HIS A 188 -1.39 5.93 -1.60
CA HIS A 188 -2.42 4.92 -1.47
C HIS A 188 -2.36 4.28 -0.09
N ILE A 189 -3.45 4.40 0.67
CA ILE A 189 -3.60 3.80 2.00
C ILE A 189 -4.42 2.53 1.83
N ASN A 190 -3.76 1.38 2.00
CA ASN A 190 -4.42 0.08 1.88
C ASN A 190 -5.09 -0.33 3.19
N ASN A 191 -6.21 0.32 3.52
CA ASN A 191 -7.05 0.05 4.69
C ASN A 191 -7.84 -1.27 4.64
N THR A 192 -7.32 -2.30 3.95
CA THR A 192 -7.79 -3.70 3.90
C THR A 192 -9.30 -3.88 3.77
N PHE A 193 -9.79 -4.20 2.58
CA PHE A 193 -11.23 -4.40 2.38
C PHE A 193 -11.63 -5.88 2.43
N ALA A 194 -12.62 -6.24 3.25
CA ALA A 194 -13.05 -7.64 3.40
C ALA A 194 -13.45 -8.32 2.07
N LEU A 195 -14.01 -7.58 1.11
CA LEU A 195 -14.40 -8.15 -0.20
C LEU A 195 -13.21 -8.59 -1.07
N GLN A 196 -11.98 -8.14 -0.80
CA GLN A 196 -10.82 -8.53 -1.60
C GLN A 196 -10.49 -10.03 -1.45
N PHE A 197 -10.76 -10.61 -0.27
CA PHE A 197 -10.47 -12.01 0.03
C PHE A 197 -11.38 -12.98 -0.74
N PRO A 198 -12.72 -12.87 -0.68
CA PRO A 198 -13.61 -13.75 -1.46
C PRO A 198 -13.45 -13.55 -2.97
N ALA A 199 -13.14 -12.33 -3.45
CA ALA A 199 -12.90 -12.09 -4.87
C ALA A 199 -11.67 -12.88 -5.39
N VAL A 200 -10.55 -12.86 -4.65
CA VAL A 200 -9.38 -13.67 -4.96
C VAL A 200 -9.67 -15.16 -4.77
N GLY A 201 -10.37 -15.52 -3.69
CA GLY A 201 -10.77 -16.90 -3.40
C GLY A 201 -11.55 -17.54 -4.55
N MET A 202 -12.56 -16.84 -5.09
CA MET A 202 -13.33 -17.32 -6.23
C MET A 202 -12.46 -17.51 -7.47
N SER A 203 -11.55 -16.56 -7.75
CA SER A 203 -10.62 -16.67 -8.88
C SER A 203 -9.72 -17.90 -8.77
N VAL A 204 -9.29 -18.25 -7.54
CA VAL A 204 -8.49 -19.46 -7.27
C VAL A 204 -9.34 -20.72 -7.45
N VAL A 205 -10.58 -20.74 -6.96
CA VAL A 205 -11.52 -21.86 -7.13
C VAL A 205 -11.79 -22.12 -8.62
N GLU A 206 -12.05 -21.08 -9.40
CA GLU A 206 -12.26 -21.19 -10.84
C GLU A 206 -11.01 -21.69 -11.57
N ALA A 207 -9.82 -21.25 -11.17
CA ALA A 207 -8.56 -21.76 -11.72
C ALA A 207 -8.35 -23.24 -11.36
N ALA A 208 -8.60 -23.63 -10.11
CA ALA A 208 -8.47 -25.02 -9.66
C ALA A 208 -9.40 -25.96 -10.43
N ARG A 209 -10.68 -25.57 -10.61
CA ARG A 209 -11.65 -26.32 -11.42
C ARG A 209 -11.19 -26.53 -12.86
N ARG A 210 -10.70 -25.46 -13.51
CA ARG A 210 -10.18 -25.56 -14.90
C ARG A 210 -8.96 -26.46 -15.03
N LEU A 211 -8.13 -26.53 -13.98
CA LEU A 211 -6.92 -27.35 -13.97
C LEU A 211 -7.15 -28.76 -13.41
N GLY A 212 -8.38 -29.12 -13.05
CA GLY A 212 -8.68 -30.40 -12.41
C GLY A 212 -7.98 -30.59 -11.05
N LEU A 213 -7.73 -29.50 -10.33
CA LEU A 213 -7.09 -29.50 -9.02
C LEU A 213 -8.13 -29.35 -7.90
N GLY A 214 -7.82 -29.92 -6.74
CA GLY A 214 -8.67 -29.87 -5.55
C GLY A 214 -9.57 -31.10 -5.42
N GLN A 215 -10.44 -31.08 -4.40
CA GLN A 215 -11.37 -32.17 -4.10
C GLN A 215 -12.72 -31.55 -3.70
N GLU A 216 -13.80 -32.07 -4.27
CA GLU A 216 -15.14 -31.75 -3.77
C GLU A 216 -15.36 -32.48 -2.45
N ILE A 217 -15.77 -31.73 -1.43
CA ILE A 217 -16.17 -32.29 -0.14
C ILE A 217 -17.69 -32.21 0.00
N PRO A 218 -18.32 -33.19 0.67
CA PRO A 218 -19.76 -33.17 0.90
C PRO A 218 -20.18 -31.91 1.68
N THR A 219 -21.28 -31.26 1.26
CA THR A 219 -21.72 -29.99 1.87
C THR A 219 -22.22 -30.18 3.30
N ASP A 220 -22.78 -31.36 3.61
CA ASP A 220 -23.22 -31.78 4.94
C ASP A 220 -22.10 -31.73 6.00
N TRP A 221 -20.82 -31.83 5.61
CA TRP A 221 -19.70 -31.65 6.55
C TRP A 221 -19.55 -30.22 7.06
N LEU A 222 -20.14 -29.24 6.36
CA LEU A 222 -20.03 -27.81 6.65
C LEU A 222 -21.32 -27.22 7.20
N LEU A 223 -22.39 -28.01 7.32
CA LEU A 223 -23.65 -27.61 7.91
C LEU A 223 -23.63 -27.93 9.40
N GLN A 224 -24.17 -27.03 10.21
CA GLN A 224 -24.41 -27.26 11.64
C GLN A 224 -25.91 -27.15 11.90
N ASP A 225 -26.50 -28.17 12.52
CA ASP A 225 -27.85 -28.08 13.06
C ASP A 225 -27.84 -27.21 14.31
N VAL A 226 -28.48 -26.04 14.23
CA VAL A 226 -28.43 -25.02 15.29
C VAL A 226 -29.57 -25.16 16.30
N HIS A 227 -30.59 -25.97 16.00
CA HIS A 227 -31.71 -26.23 16.91
C HIS A 227 -32.25 -27.66 16.74
N THR A 228 -32.15 -28.46 17.79
CA THR A 228 -32.95 -29.68 18.02
C THR A 228 -33.88 -29.46 19.19
#